data_AF-A0A955DF03-F1
#
_entry.id   AF-A0A955DF03-F1
#
_cell.length_a   1.000
_cell.length_b   1.000
_cell.length_c   1.000
_cell.angle_alpha   90.00
_cell.angle_beta   90.00
_cell.angle_gamma   90.00
#
_symmetry.space_group_name_H-M   'P 1'
#
loop_
_entity.id
_entity.type
_entity.pdbx_description
1 polymer ?
#
loop_
_entity_poly.entity_id
_entity_poly.type
_entity_poly.pdbx_seq_one_letter_code
_entity_poly.pdbx_strand_id
1 'polypeptide(L)'
;MLRWATENASDPATAAADWLARDIDPNIRSAADMVSSPFIPLSTLKRAKNVFKTLLVAGETAEDRLLGANLYVMSIAAALVFHDVRISRQSSRALRRALRRVLEDTTVPEMVHETAYRAISLLDQQGERDDPIAYDVDD
;
A
#
# COMPACT_ATOMS: atom_id res chain seq x y z
N MET A 1 0.58 14.08 -17.01
CA MET A 1 -0.16 14.80 -15.95
C MET A 1 -1.63 14.48 -16.09
N LEU A 2 -2.30 14.21 -14.95
CA LEU A 2 -3.75 13.95 -14.75
C LEU A 2 -4.28 12.58 -15.21
N ARG A 3 -4.42 11.61 -14.29
CA ARG A 3 -5.15 10.35 -14.55
C ARG A 3 -6.06 9.85 -13.40
N TRP A 4 -5.91 10.33 -12.17
CA TRP A 4 -6.57 9.65 -11.05
C TRP A 4 -7.89 10.26 -10.54
N ALA A 5 -8.14 11.57 -10.68
CA ALA A 5 -9.18 12.20 -9.85
C ALA A 5 -10.30 13.03 -10.52
N THR A 6 -10.29 13.36 -11.81
CA THR A 6 -11.26 14.36 -12.31
C THR A 6 -11.93 14.14 -13.68
N GLU A 7 -11.79 12.99 -14.34
CA GLU A 7 -12.72 12.63 -15.44
C GLU A 7 -13.11 11.16 -15.38
N ASN A 8 -14.42 10.93 -15.35
CA ASN A 8 -15.07 9.63 -15.36
C ASN A 8 -14.53 8.70 -16.48
N ALA A 9 -14.26 7.44 -16.14
CA ALA A 9 -14.30 6.26 -17.03
C ALA A 9 -13.14 5.95 -18.03
N SER A 10 -11.97 6.59 -17.99
CA SER A 10 -10.97 6.43 -19.08
C SER A 10 -9.61 5.80 -18.72
N ASP A 11 -9.38 5.35 -17.48
CA ASP A 11 -8.22 4.53 -17.13
C ASP A 11 -8.60 3.07 -16.79
N PRO A 12 -8.39 2.11 -17.71
CA PRO A 12 -8.77 0.71 -17.50
C PRO A 12 -8.17 0.08 -16.24
N ALA A 13 -6.92 0.43 -15.90
CA ALA A 13 -6.23 -0.14 -14.74
C ALA A 13 -6.90 0.29 -13.43
N THR A 14 -7.20 1.58 -13.29
CA THR A 14 -7.91 2.11 -12.10
C THR A 14 -9.32 1.52 -11.99
N ALA A 15 -10.05 1.42 -13.10
CA ALA A 15 -11.38 0.81 -13.11
C ALA A 15 -11.33 -0.67 -12.71
N ALA A 16 -10.34 -1.43 -13.18
CA ALA A 16 -10.13 -2.82 -12.80
C ALA A 16 -9.80 -2.96 -11.31
N ALA A 17 -8.92 -2.10 -10.78
CA ALA A 17 -8.58 -2.09 -9.37
C ALA A 17 -9.79 -1.76 -8.47
N ASP A 18 -10.61 -0.77 -8.85
CA ASP A 18 -11.83 -0.42 -8.14
C ASP A 18 -12.88 -1.54 -8.19
N TRP A 19 -12.98 -2.22 -9.33
CA TRP A 19 -13.83 -3.41 -9.45
C TRP A 19 -13.36 -4.53 -8.50
N LEU A 20 -12.06 -4.81 -8.46
CA LEU A 20 -11.48 -5.79 -7.52
C LEU A 20 -11.71 -5.38 -6.06
N ALA A 21 -11.62 -4.09 -5.74
CA ALA A 21 -11.90 -3.59 -4.40
C ALA A 21 -13.36 -3.86 -3.98
N ARG A 22 -14.31 -3.65 -4.89
CA ARG A 22 -15.74 -3.94 -4.65
C ARG A 22 -16.04 -5.43 -4.58
N ASP A 23 -15.31 -6.27 -5.32
CA ASP A 23 -15.42 -7.72 -5.22
C ASP A 23 -14.97 -8.24 -3.83
N ILE A 24 -13.96 -7.60 -3.24
CA ILE A 24 -13.51 -7.90 -1.87
C ILE A 24 -14.50 -7.39 -0.81
N ASP A 25 -14.99 -6.16 -0.96
CA ASP A 25 -15.98 -5.54 -0.07
C ASP A 25 -16.93 -4.62 -0.88
N PRO A 26 -18.21 -5.02 -1.05
CA PRO A 26 -19.16 -4.28 -1.86
C PRO A 26 -19.44 -2.84 -1.40
N ASN A 27 -19.12 -2.49 -0.15
CA ASN A 27 -19.39 -1.16 0.40
C ASN A 27 -18.25 -0.16 0.14
N ILE A 28 -17.12 -0.62 -0.38
CA ILE A 28 -15.97 0.24 -0.66
C ILE A 28 -16.14 0.92 -2.02
N ARG A 29 -15.84 2.22 -2.06
CA ARG A 29 -16.00 3.01 -3.29
C ARG A 29 -14.87 2.79 -4.30
N SER A 30 -13.65 2.65 -3.80
CA SER A 30 -12.43 2.58 -4.61
C SER A 30 -11.33 1.75 -3.94
N ALA A 31 -10.34 1.30 -4.73
CA ALA A 31 -9.15 0.65 -4.22
C ALA A 31 -8.31 1.58 -3.33
N ALA A 32 -8.33 2.89 -3.59
CA ALA A 32 -7.68 3.89 -2.75
C ALA A 32 -8.33 3.98 -1.36
N ASP A 33 -9.67 4.01 -1.29
CA ASP A 33 -10.42 4.01 -0.02
C ASP A 33 -10.07 2.76 0.80
N MET A 34 -9.93 1.60 0.14
CA MET A 34 -9.59 0.33 0.78
C MET A 34 -8.25 0.36 1.53
N VAL A 35 -7.25 1.09 1.01
CA VAL A 35 -5.88 1.08 1.55
C VAL A 35 -5.54 2.34 2.34
N SER A 36 -6.47 3.28 2.49
CA SER A 36 -6.27 4.54 3.23
C SER A 36 -7.27 4.78 4.36
N SER A 37 -8.32 3.98 4.47
CA SER A 37 -9.33 4.12 5.52
C SER A 37 -8.98 3.30 6.77
N PRO A 38 -9.07 3.90 7.99
CA PRO A 38 -8.88 3.18 9.24
C PRO A 38 -10.01 2.21 9.57
N PHE A 39 -11.14 2.30 8.86
CA PHE A 39 -12.33 1.48 9.11
C PHE A 39 -12.30 0.13 8.39
N ILE A 40 -11.29 -0.11 7.54
CA ILE A 40 -11.19 -1.37 6.79
C ILE A 40 -10.67 -2.48 7.71
N PRO A 41 -11.43 -3.58 7.90
CA PRO A 41 -11.00 -4.67 8.77
C PRO A 41 -9.69 -5.32 8.29
N LEU A 42 -8.85 -5.76 9.23
CA LEU A 42 -7.59 -6.45 8.92
C LEU A 42 -7.80 -7.68 8.02
N SER A 43 -8.90 -8.42 8.19
CA SER A 43 -9.24 -9.56 7.33
C SER A 43 -9.47 -9.14 5.87
N THR A 44 -10.10 -7.99 5.66
CA THR A 44 -10.28 -7.37 4.33
C THR A 44 -8.94 -6.93 3.75
N LEU A 45 -8.06 -6.29 4.52
CA LEU A 45 -6.71 -5.93 4.05
C LEU A 45 -5.85 -7.14 3.67
N LYS A 46 -5.99 -8.28 4.40
CA LYS A 46 -5.32 -9.54 4.03
C LYS A 46 -5.81 -10.08 2.69
N ARG A 47 -7.12 -10.00 2.41
CA ARG A 47 -7.71 -10.37 1.11
C ARG A 47 -7.23 -9.42 0.01
N ALA A 48 -7.31 -8.12 0.24
CA ALA A 48 -6.84 -7.07 -0.66
C ALA A 48 -5.39 -7.29 -1.08
N LYS A 49 -4.50 -7.52 -0.12
CA LYS A 49 -3.10 -7.86 -0.39
C LYS A 49 -2.96 -9.02 -1.39
N ASN A 50 -3.72 -10.10 -1.22
CA ASN A 50 -3.62 -11.26 -2.10
C ASN A 50 -4.18 -10.96 -3.50
N VAL A 51 -5.32 -10.28 -3.58
CA VAL A 51 -5.95 -9.90 -4.86
C VAL A 51 -5.06 -8.93 -5.64
N PHE A 52 -4.54 -7.89 -5.02
CA PHE A 52 -3.64 -6.94 -5.68
C PHE A 52 -2.28 -7.55 -6.03
N LYS A 53 -1.82 -8.57 -5.28
CA LYS A 53 -0.67 -9.38 -5.71
C LYS A 53 -0.96 -10.15 -7.00
N THR A 54 -2.19 -10.64 -7.18
CA THR A 54 -2.59 -11.26 -8.45
C THR A 54 -2.56 -10.23 -9.58
N LEU A 55 -3.12 -9.02 -9.37
CA LEU A 55 -3.05 -7.95 -10.37
C LEU A 55 -1.60 -7.56 -10.72
N LEU A 56 -0.71 -7.50 -9.73
CA LEU A 56 0.73 -7.28 -9.92
C LEU A 56 1.36 -8.34 -10.84
N VAL A 57 1.02 -9.61 -10.66
CA VAL A 57 1.67 -10.73 -11.35
C VAL A 57 1.03 -11.03 -12.70
N ALA A 58 -0.30 -10.94 -12.79
CA ALA A 58 -1.11 -11.39 -13.91
C ALA A 58 -1.82 -10.25 -14.65
N GLY A 59 -1.59 -8.99 -14.28
CA GLY A 59 -2.11 -7.83 -15.01
C GLY A 59 -1.62 -7.84 -16.45
N GLU A 60 -2.52 -7.55 -17.39
CA GLU A 60 -2.26 -7.64 -18.83
C GLU A 60 -1.30 -6.53 -19.27
N THR A 61 -1.54 -5.31 -18.79
CA THR A 61 -0.73 -4.14 -19.14
C THR A 61 0.35 -3.86 -18.09
N ALA A 62 1.33 -3.01 -18.47
CA ALA A 62 2.32 -2.54 -17.51
C ALA A 62 1.68 -1.63 -16.46
N GLU A 63 0.67 -0.84 -16.84
CA GLU A 63 -0.10 -0.02 -15.88
C GLU A 63 -0.83 -0.88 -14.85
N ASP A 64 -1.47 -1.98 -15.25
CA ASP A 64 -2.14 -2.90 -14.33
C ASP A 64 -1.18 -3.45 -13.29
N ARG A 65 -0.01 -3.93 -13.74
CA ARG A 65 0.99 -4.52 -12.86
C ARG A 65 1.59 -3.48 -11.92
N LEU A 66 1.80 -2.25 -12.39
CA LEU A 66 2.30 -1.15 -11.57
C LEU A 66 1.26 -0.76 -10.49
N LEU A 67 -0.01 -0.60 -10.88
CA LEU A 67 -1.09 -0.30 -9.95
C LEU A 67 -1.28 -1.44 -8.93
N GLY A 68 -1.23 -2.69 -9.39
CA GLY A 68 -1.21 -3.87 -8.52
C GLY A 68 -0.04 -3.87 -7.55
N ALA A 69 1.16 -3.45 -7.97
CA ALA A 69 2.33 -3.31 -7.09
C ALA A 69 2.06 -2.29 -5.97
N ASN A 70 1.54 -1.13 -6.34
CA ASN A 70 1.24 -0.03 -5.43
C ASN A 70 0.16 -0.45 -4.43
N LEU A 71 -0.96 -1.02 -4.89
CA LEU A 71 -2.05 -1.47 -4.02
C LEU A 71 -1.65 -2.66 -3.14
N TYR A 72 -0.78 -3.56 -3.62
CA TYR A 72 -0.21 -4.64 -2.82
C TYR A 72 0.61 -4.10 -1.65
N VAL A 73 1.54 -3.16 -1.90
CA VAL A 73 2.35 -2.57 -0.82
C VAL A 73 1.50 -1.70 0.10
N MET A 74 0.52 -0.98 -0.44
CA MET A 74 -0.39 -0.15 0.35
C MET A 74 -1.33 -0.97 1.23
N SER A 75 -1.74 -2.18 0.83
CA SER A 75 -2.48 -3.09 1.71
C SER A 75 -1.66 -3.51 2.94
N ILE A 76 -0.35 -3.70 2.76
CA ILE A 76 0.58 -3.99 3.85
C ILE A 76 0.75 -2.76 4.75
N ALA A 77 0.91 -1.57 4.14
CA ALA A 77 1.01 -0.31 4.86
C ALA A 77 -0.23 -0.02 5.69
N ALA A 78 -1.43 -0.18 5.14
CA ALA A 78 -2.69 0.02 5.84
C ALA A 78 -2.82 -0.91 7.06
N ALA A 79 -2.44 -2.18 6.93
CA ALA A 79 -2.47 -3.12 8.04
C ALA A 79 -1.47 -2.74 9.15
N LEU A 80 -0.30 -2.23 8.78
CA LEU A 80 0.69 -1.73 9.73
C LEU A 80 0.18 -0.45 10.43
N VAL A 81 -0.35 0.51 9.66
CA VAL A 81 -0.72 1.84 10.16
C VAL A 81 -1.99 1.83 11.00
N PHE A 82 -3.00 1.06 10.60
CA PHE A 82 -4.32 1.08 11.23
C PHE A 82 -4.58 -0.08 12.19
N HIS A 83 -3.80 -1.16 12.09
CA HIS A 83 -3.98 -2.35 12.93
C HIS A 83 -2.73 -2.77 13.70
N ASP A 84 -1.60 -2.09 13.53
CA ASP A 84 -0.30 -2.47 14.10
C ASP A 84 0.10 -3.92 13.78
N VAL A 85 -0.34 -4.44 12.62
CA VAL A 85 -0.10 -5.84 12.22
C VAL A 85 0.66 -5.90 10.90
N ARG A 86 1.83 -6.55 10.95
CA ARG A 86 2.61 -6.86 9.76
C ARG A 86 2.05 -8.09 9.03
N ILE A 87 1.43 -7.88 7.87
CA ILE A 87 0.86 -8.94 7.03
C ILE A 87 1.80 -9.43 5.90
N SER A 88 3.09 -9.11 5.96
CA SER A 88 4.10 -9.48 4.94
C SER A 88 5.40 -9.97 5.57
N ARG A 89 6.07 -10.90 4.89
CA ARG A 89 7.42 -11.39 5.24
C ARG A 89 8.55 -10.56 4.59
N GLN A 90 8.23 -9.60 3.73
CA GLN A 90 9.25 -8.72 3.13
C GLN A 90 9.97 -7.94 4.21
N SER A 91 11.27 -7.69 4.04
CA SER A 91 12.07 -6.91 5.01
C SER A 91 11.61 -5.45 5.09
N SER A 92 11.86 -4.79 6.23
CA SER A 92 11.50 -3.36 6.40
C SER A 92 12.19 -2.48 5.37
N ARG A 93 13.44 -2.79 4.98
CA ARG A 93 14.14 -2.12 3.88
C ARG A 93 13.43 -2.26 2.54
N ALA A 94 12.94 -3.46 2.21
CA ALA A 94 12.23 -3.71 0.96
C ALA A 94 10.88 -2.97 0.92
N LEU A 95 10.14 -2.95 2.03
CA LEU A 95 8.87 -2.23 2.15
C LEU A 95 9.08 -0.71 2.06
N ARG A 96 10.08 -0.15 2.75
CA ARG A 96 10.42 1.28 2.66
C ARG A 96 10.72 1.71 1.23
N ARG A 97 11.53 0.95 0.51
CA ARG A 97 11.83 1.23 -0.90
C ARG A 97 10.57 1.22 -1.77
N ALA A 98 9.68 0.26 -1.56
CA ALA A 98 8.42 0.18 -2.32
C ALA A 98 7.47 1.35 -1.98
N LEU A 99 7.35 1.72 -0.71
CA LEU A 99 6.51 2.85 -0.28
C LEU A 99 7.04 4.20 -0.74
N ARG A 100 8.36 4.41 -0.77
CA ARG A 100 8.96 5.63 -1.34
C ARG A 100 8.59 5.81 -2.81
N ARG A 101 8.55 4.71 -3.59
CA ARG A 101 8.10 4.74 -4.98
C ARG A 101 6.63 5.13 -5.12
N VAL A 102 5.77 4.79 -4.15
CA VAL A 102 4.38 5.27 -4.11
C VAL A 102 4.33 6.78 -3.84
N LEU A 103 5.16 7.28 -2.92
CA LEU A 103 5.23 8.72 -2.61
C LEU A 103 5.79 9.58 -3.77
N GLU A 104 6.67 9.00 -4.60
CA GLU A 104 7.17 9.67 -5.82
C GLU A 104 6.06 9.84 -6.88
N ASP A 105 4.97 9.08 -6.78
CA ASP A 105 3.83 9.17 -7.68
C ASP A 105 2.87 10.28 -7.25
N THR A 106 3.05 11.46 -7.83
CA THR A 106 2.20 12.65 -7.63
C THR A 106 0.75 12.48 -8.09
N THR A 107 0.40 11.36 -8.71
CA THR A 107 -0.98 11.08 -9.14
C THR A 107 -1.79 10.31 -8.11
N VAL A 108 -1.12 9.77 -7.08
CA VAL A 108 -1.77 9.02 -6.00
C VAL A 108 -2.52 9.99 -5.07
N PRO A 109 -3.71 9.60 -4.56
CA PRO A 109 -4.46 10.41 -3.58
C PRO A 109 -3.64 10.79 -2.37
N GLU A 110 -3.93 11.97 -1.83
CA GLU A 110 -3.34 12.46 -0.59
C GLU A 110 -3.48 11.46 0.56
N MET A 111 -4.66 10.88 0.78
CA MET A 111 -4.87 9.91 1.86
C MET A 111 -3.99 8.65 1.73
N VAL A 112 -3.66 8.24 0.49
CA VAL A 112 -2.76 7.11 0.24
C VAL A 112 -1.31 7.54 0.43
N HIS A 113 -0.93 8.77 0.06
CA HIS A 113 0.36 9.39 0.42
C HIS A 113 0.55 9.44 1.93
N GLU A 114 -0.43 9.95 2.68
CA GLU A 114 -0.40 10.01 4.14
C GLU A 114 -0.23 8.61 4.76
N THR A 115 -0.95 7.61 4.25
CA THR A 115 -0.83 6.23 4.72
C THR A 115 0.57 5.66 4.44
N ALA A 116 1.12 5.92 3.25
CA ALA A 116 2.46 5.46 2.88
C ALA A 116 3.54 6.14 3.75
N TYR A 117 3.42 7.45 3.97
CA TYR A 117 4.32 8.21 4.83
C TYR A 117 4.32 7.67 6.26
N ARG A 118 3.14 7.49 6.86
CA ARG A 118 3.00 6.92 8.21
C ARG A 118 3.59 5.51 8.31
N ALA A 119 3.40 4.67 7.29
CA ALA A 119 3.96 3.34 7.26
C ALA A 119 5.50 3.35 7.21
N ILE A 120 6.10 4.28 6.46
CA ILE A 120 7.57 4.45 6.45
C ILE A 120 8.07 4.83 7.84
N SER A 121 7.44 5.80 8.51
CA SER A 121 7.83 6.21 9.87
C SER A 121 7.77 5.06 10.87
N LEU A 122 6.73 4.21 10.81
CA LEU A 122 6.62 3.02 11.65
C LEU A 122 7.72 1.99 11.35
N LEU A 123 8.05 1.79 10.07
CA LEU A 123 9.12 0.86 9.67
C LEU A 123 10.51 1.34 10.06
N ASP A 124 10.75 2.66 10.09
CA ASP A 124 12.00 3.25 10.56
C ASP A 124 12.14 3.05 12.07
N GLN A 125 11.09 3.33 12.86
CA GLN A 125 11.07 3.08 14.31
C GLN A 125 11.26 1.60 14.66
N GLN A 126 10.74 0.68 13.85
CA GLN A 126 10.95 -0.77 14.04
C GLN A 126 12.39 -1.18 13.70
N GLY A 127 13.00 -0.58 12.67
CA GLY A 127 14.39 -0.84 12.29
C GLY A 127 15.38 -0.38 13.36
N GLU A 128 15.14 0.78 13.98
CA GLU A 128 15.95 1.31 15.09
C GLU A 128 15.87 0.43 16.35
N ARG A 129 14.77 -0.28 16.56
CA ARG A 129 14.61 -1.22 17.70
C ARG A 129 15.33 -2.56 17.47
N ASP A 130 15.54 -2.95 16.21
CA ASP A 130 16.21 -4.20 15.85
C ASP A 130 17.73 -4.04 15.71
N ASP A 131 18.25 -2.80 15.63
CA ASP A 131 19.68 -2.52 15.75
C ASP A 131 20.06 -2.58 17.25
N PRO A 132 20.96 -3.49 17.67
CA PRO A 132 21.42 -3.49 19.04
C PRO A 132 22.14 -2.16 19.27
N ILE A 133 21.75 -1.44 20.33
CA ILE A 133 22.49 -0.30 20.85
C ILE A 133 23.95 -0.76 20.94
N ALA A 134 24.80 -0.24 20.04
CA ALA A 134 26.22 -0.41 20.16
C ALA A 134 26.58 0.27 21.48
N TYR A 135 26.90 -0.55 22.49
CA TYR A 135 27.51 -0.05 23.69
C TYR A 135 28.79 0.65 23.26
N ASP A 136 28.88 1.96 23.54
CA ASP A 136 30.14 2.67 23.60
C ASP A 136 31.04 1.87 24.55
N VAL A 137 32.07 1.25 23.97
CA VAL A 137 33.20 0.71 24.74
C VAL A 137 34.19 1.85 24.81
N ASP A 138 33.99 2.72 25.79
CA ASP A 138 35.08 3.53 26.34
C ASP A 138 35.96 2.57 27.15
N ASP A 139 37.19 2.35 26.68
CA ASP A 139 38.39 2.06 27.48
C ASP A 139 39.65 2.44 26.68
#